data_AF-F4GSR8-F1
#
_entry.id   AF-F4GSR8-F1
#
_cell.length_a   1.000
_cell.length_b   1.000
_cell.length_c   1.000
_cell.angle_alpha   90.00
_cell.angle_beta   90.00
_cell.angle_gamma   90.00
#
_symmetry.space_group_name_H-M   'P 1'
#
loop_
_entity.id
_entity.type
_entity.pdbx_description
1 polymer ?
#
loop_
_entity_poly.entity_id
_entity_poly.type
_entity_poly.pdbx_seq_one_letter_code
_entity_poly.pdbx_strand_id
1 'polypeptide(L)'
;MGAGGPPHRYLTAIREHYPLSLHGVGLSIGAHSPLDQDHLKRLNTLIKRYEPGLFSEHLAWSTHGANYFGDLLPLPYTDEALALVCQHIDTVQTFLGRQMLLENPATYLAFVESTWSEVDFIAEVVRRTGCGLLLDVNNVHVAATNQQWDPLTYIESYPLDHVREIHLAGHAQELDEKGRALLIDTHDRCVDEVVWALYRHTAHRLAPVPTLIEWDANVPDWPELHAEAERAETIMRAADLQEVSNAIAIS
;
A
#
# COMPACT_ATOMS: atom_id res chain seq x y z
N MET A 1 -0.93 15.61 11.64
CA MET A 1 -1.90 15.36 12.73
C MET A 1 -2.10 16.60 13.61
N GLY A 2 -2.43 17.75 13.02
CA GLY A 2 -2.66 18.99 13.79
C GLY A 2 -3.90 18.89 14.68
N ALA A 3 -4.08 19.83 15.62
CA ALA A 3 -5.23 19.82 16.51
C ALA A 3 -6.55 20.28 15.85
N GLY A 4 -6.50 20.90 14.67
CA GLY A 4 -7.68 21.45 13.98
C GLY A 4 -7.33 22.23 12.71
N GLY A 5 -8.26 23.09 12.28
CA GLY A 5 -8.09 23.96 11.10
C GLY A 5 -8.80 23.47 9.84
N PRO A 6 -8.60 24.17 8.71
CA PRO A 6 -9.28 23.87 7.44
C PRO A 6 -9.19 22.40 7.00
N PRO A 7 -8.05 21.68 7.09
CA PRO A 7 -7.98 20.27 6.70
C PRO A 7 -8.96 19.40 7.47
N HIS A 8 -9.09 19.62 8.78
CA HIS A 8 -10.03 18.87 9.61
C HIS A 8 -11.49 19.18 9.30
N ARG A 9 -11.80 20.43 8.96
CA ARG A 9 -13.15 20.82 8.55
C ARG A 9 -13.54 20.14 7.23
N TYR A 10 -12.65 20.13 6.25
CA TYR A 10 -12.90 19.50 4.95
C TYR A 10 -13.00 17.98 5.07
N LEU A 11 -12.09 17.34 5.80
CA LEU A 11 -12.14 15.90 6.01
C LEU A 11 -13.40 15.46 6.78
N THR A 12 -13.85 16.23 7.77
CA THR A 12 -15.12 15.95 8.45
C THR A 12 -16.30 16.03 7.47
N ALA A 13 -16.37 17.06 6.64
CA ALA A 13 -17.43 17.19 5.64
C ALA A 13 -17.42 16.05 4.61
N ILE A 14 -16.23 15.61 4.16
CA ILE A 14 -16.10 14.46 3.26
C ILE A 14 -16.58 13.18 3.96
N ARG A 15 -16.15 12.95 5.22
CA ARG A 15 -16.52 11.76 6.00
C ARG A 15 -18.02 11.63 6.25
N GLU A 16 -18.76 12.74 6.30
CA GLU A 16 -20.22 12.73 6.44
C GLU A 16 -20.93 12.11 5.22
N HIS A 17 -20.27 12.09 4.06
CA HIS A 17 -20.82 11.59 2.81
C HIS A 17 -20.14 10.32 2.28
N TYR A 18 -18.86 10.11 2.62
CA TYR A 18 -18.04 9.04 2.06
C TYR A 18 -17.26 8.30 3.14
N PRO A 19 -17.09 6.96 3.03
CA PRO A 19 -16.14 6.25 3.86
C PRO A 19 -14.72 6.76 3.58
N LEU A 20 -13.89 6.80 4.60
CA LEU A 20 -12.48 7.18 4.47
C LEU A 20 -11.58 5.94 4.61
N SER A 21 -10.53 5.90 3.79
CA SER A 21 -9.30 5.15 4.11
C SER A 21 -8.29 6.14 4.70
N LEU A 22 -7.64 5.77 5.81
CA LEU A 22 -6.51 6.53 6.33
C LEU A 22 -5.23 5.75 6.08
N HIS A 23 -4.37 6.31 5.25
CA HIS A 23 -3.06 5.76 4.95
C HIS A 23 -1.97 6.55 5.70
N GLY A 24 -1.04 5.84 6.34
CA GLY A 24 0.00 6.40 7.19
C GLY A 24 1.41 6.10 6.68
N VAL A 25 2.29 7.10 6.84
CA VAL A 25 3.70 7.05 6.40
C VAL A 25 4.70 7.11 7.57
N GLY A 26 4.19 7.08 8.81
CA GLY A 26 4.91 7.62 9.96
C GLY A 26 5.17 6.64 11.11
N LEU A 27 4.56 5.45 11.10
CA LEU A 27 4.76 4.50 12.19
C LEU A 27 6.09 3.74 12.09
N SER A 28 6.69 3.65 10.90
CA SER A 28 7.93 2.91 10.67
C SER A 28 7.81 1.44 11.10
N ILE A 29 6.84 0.70 10.55
CA ILE A 29 6.56 -0.70 10.93
C ILE A 29 7.79 -1.60 10.80
N GLY A 30 8.64 -1.36 9.81
CA GLY A 30 9.88 -2.08 9.56
C GLY A 30 11.09 -1.66 10.39
N ALA A 31 10.95 -0.70 11.33
CA ALA A 31 12.08 -0.20 12.09
C ALA A 31 12.60 -1.24 13.10
N HIS A 32 13.90 -1.18 13.41
CA HIS A 32 14.50 -1.97 14.49
C HIS A 32 14.17 -1.45 15.90
N SER A 33 13.79 -0.17 16.02
CA SER A 33 13.41 0.45 17.29
C SER A 33 11.92 0.28 17.58
N PRO A 34 11.51 0.28 18.87
CA PRO A 34 10.09 0.28 19.23
C PRO A 34 9.32 1.46 18.61
N LEU A 35 8.03 1.24 18.33
CA LEU A 35 7.13 2.27 17.81
C LEU A 35 7.02 3.49 18.75
N ASP A 36 6.99 4.70 18.15
CA ASP A 36 6.75 5.95 18.87
C ASP A 36 5.34 5.97 19.48
N GLN A 37 5.29 5.86 20.80
CA GLN A 37 4.04 5.83 21.57
C GLN A 37 3.25 7.13 21.49
N ASP A 38 3.92 8.27 21.33
CA ASP A 38 3.24 9.55 21.18
C ASP A 38 2.68 9.72 19.76
N HIS A 39 3.36 9.16 18.75
CA HIS A 39 2.79 9.03 17.41
C HIS A 39 1.54 8.16 17.42
N LEU A 40 1.59 6.97 18.02
CA LEU A 40 0.45 6.06 18.17
C LEU A 40 -0.76 6.74 18.84
N LYS A 41 -0.55 7.53 19.90
CA LYS A 41 -1.64 8.29 20.56
C LYS A 41 -2.27 9.34 19.63
N ARG A 42 -1.46 10.06 18.85
CA ARG A 42 -1.96 11.04 17.87
C ARG A 42 -2.76 10.34 16.75
N LEU A 43 -2.27 9.21 16.26
CA LEU A 43 -2.98 8.38 15.29
C LEU A 43 -4.31 7.88 15.84
N ASN A 44 -4.35 7.33 17.06
CA ASN A 44 -5.59 6.87 17.69
C ASN A 44 -6.61 8.01 17.86
N THR A 45 -6.15 9.23 18.12
CA THR A 45 -7.02 10.42 18.15
C THR A 45 -7.65 10.69 16.79
N LEU A 46 -6.90 10.53 15.68
CA LEU A 46 -7.44 10.68 14.33
C LEU A 46 -8.41 9.54 13.97
N ILE A 47 -8.05 8.29 14.28
CA ILE A 47 -8.89 7.12 14.05
C ILE A 47 -10.24 7.29 14.77
N LYS A 48 -10.24 7.72 16.04
CA LYS A 48 -11.48 7.98 16.79
C LYS A 48 -12.29 9.16 16.26
N ARG A 49 -11.61 10.17 15.70
CA ARG A 49 -12.28 11.35 15.16
C ARG A 49 -13.01 11.06 13.86
N TYR A 50 -12.40 10.25 12.99
CA TYR A 50 -12.89 10.04 11.63
C TYR A 50 -13.52 8.68 11.41
N GLU A 51 -13.32 7.72 12.32
CA GLU A 51 -13.82 6.36 12.23
C GLU A 51 -13.71 5.81 10.79
N PRO A 52 -12.48 5.73 10.23
CA PRO A 52 -12.31 5.36 8.84
C PRO A 52 -12.67 3.89 8.64
N GLY A 53 -13.10 3.55 7.43
CA GLY A 53 -13.39 2.16 7.06
C GLY A 53 -12.12 1.32 7.05
N LEU A 54 -11.02 1.90 6.56
CA LEU A 54 -9.72 1.26 6.43
C LEU A 54 -8.62 2.10 7.08
N PHE A 55 -7.57 1.43 7.54
CA PHE A 55 -6.35 2.06 8.03
C PHE A 55 -5.16 1.24 7.55
N SER A 56 -4.19 1.88 6.90
CA SER A 56 -3.02 1.23 6.31
C SER A 56 -1.71 1.95 6.66
N GLU A 57 -0.60 1.22 6.67
CA GLU A 57 0.78 1.72 6.78
C GLU A 57 1.72 0.88 5.93
N HIS A 58 2.89 1.44 5.59
CA HIS A 58 3.89 0.74 4.79
C HIS A 58 4.73 -0.27 5.58
N LEU A 59 5.13 -1.34 4.90
CA LEU A 59 6.24 -2.19 5.31
C LEU A 59 7.58 -1.49 5.05
N ALA A 60 7.90 -0.48 5.85
CA ALA A 60 9.15 0.25 5.75
C ALA A 60 9.51 0.93 7.08
N TRP A 61 10.67 1.58 7.10
CA TRP A 61 11.07 2.45 8.20
C TRP A 61 11.37 3.85 7.68
N SER A 62 10.78 4.85 8.35
CA SER A 62 10.96 6.28 8.07
C SER A 62 11.71 6.99 9.20
N THR A 63 12.17 6.26 10.22
CA THR A 63 12.85 6.84 11.40
C THR A 63 14.09 6.05 11.82
N HIS A 64 15.21 6.76 12.03
CA HIS A 64 16.40 6.24 12.72
C HIS A 64 16.89 7.23 13.77
N GLY A 65 16.78 6.88 15.05
CA GLY A 65 17.14 7.78 16.14
C GLY A 65 16.27 9.04 16.14
N ALA A 66 16.87 10.22 15.97
CA ALA A 66 16.15 11.51 15.96
C ALA A 66 15.77 12.01 14.56
N ASN A 67 16.14 11.29 13.49
CA ASN A 67 15.96 11.73 12.11
C ASN A 67 14.76 11.03 11.47
N TYR A 68 13.90 11.83 10.83
CA TYR A 68 12.83 11.37 9.95
C TYR A 68 13.36 11.39 8.52
N PHE A 69 13.27 10.26 7.83
CA PHE A 69 13.58 10.15 6.41
C PHE A 69 12.25 10.23 5.64
N GLY A 70 12.21 11.12 4.63
CA GLY A 70 11.04 11.26 3.77
C GLY A 70 10.82 10.01 2.91
N ASP A 71 11.90 9.30 2.58
CA ASP A 71 11.84 8.07 1.81
C ASP A 71 11.69 6.87 2.76
N LEU A 72 10.75 5.99 2.41
CA LEU A 72 10.52 4.72 3.06
C LEU A 72 11.69 3.78 2.78
N LEU A 73 12.52 3.53 3.79
CA LEU A 73 13.73 2.75 3.62
C LEU A 73 13.42 1.25 3.59
N PRO A 74 14.11 0.47 2.73
CA PRO A 74 13.93 -0.98 2.67
C PRO A 74 14.51 -1.64 3.92
N LEU A 75 14.02 -2.83 4.24
CA LEU A 75 14.51 -3.67 5.34
C LEU A 75 14.94 -5.05 4.81
N PRO A 76 15.90 -5.73 5.46
CA PRO A 76 16.24 -7.09 5.10
C PRO A 76 15.12 -8.05 5.52
N TYR A 77 14.75 -8.98 4.65
CA TYR A 77 13.70 -9.97 4.91
C TYR A 77 14.28 -11.20 5.61
N THR A 78 14.60 -11.05 6.90
CA THR A 78 15.11 -12.11 7.79
C THR A 78 14.08 -12.52 8.84
N ASP A 79 14.32 -13.63 9.54
CA ASP A 79 13.46 -14.08 10.65
C ASP A 79 13.39 -13.06 11.80
N GLU A 80 14.50 -12.36 12.07
CA GLU A 80 14.54 -11.30 13.10
C GLU A 80 13.68 -10.10 12.70
N ALA A 81 13.80 -9.66 11.43
CA ALA A 81 12.97 -8.57 10.91
C ALA A 81 11.49 -8.95 10.90
N LEU A 82 11.18 -10.19 10.50
CA LEU A 82 9.83 -10.74 10.51
C LEU A 82 9.21 -10.71 11.92
N ALA A 83 9.97 -11.14 12.94
CA ALA A 83 9.50 -11.12 14.33
C ALA A 83 9.19 -9.70 14.82
N LEU A 84 10.05 -8.73 14.49
CA LEU A 84 9.86 -7.32 14.85
C LEU A 84 8.65 -6.70 14.14
N VAL A 85 8.52 -6.91 12.84
CA VAL A 85 7.37 -6.43 12.05
C VAL A 85 6.06 -6.99 12.62
N CYS A 86 6.02 -8.29 12.93
CA CYS A 86 4.83 -8.90 13.54
C CYS A 86 4.50 -8.26 14.90
N GLN A 87 5.51 -8.04 15.75
CA GLN A 87 5.33 -7.38 17.05
C GLN A 87 4.78 -5.95 16.90
N HIS A 88 5.29 -5.19 15.94
CA HIS A 88 4.83 -3.83 15.66
C HIS A 88 3.38 -3.81 15.19
N ILE A 89 3.03 -4.66 14.24
CA ILE A 89 1.65 -4.79 13.74
C ILE A 89 0.70 -5.18 14.89
N ASP A 90 1.05 -6.18 15.69
CA ASP A 90 0.22 -6.60 16.84
C ASP A 90 0.02 -5.45 17.85
N THR A 91 1.07 -4.66 18.09
CA THR A 91 1.01 -3.47 18.95
C THR A 91 0.04 -2.43 18.39
N VAL A 92 0.13 -2.11 17.10
CA VAL A 92 -0.74 -1.16 16.42
C VAL A 92 -2.19 -1.63 16.46
N GLN A 93 -2.46 -2.87 16.04
CA GLN A 93 -3.81 -3.43 16.00
C GLN A 93 -4.45 -3.47 17.39
N THR A 94 -3.69 -3.90 18.40
CA THR A 94 -4.16 -3.93 19.80
C THR A 94 -4.44 -2.53 20.33
N PHE A 95 -3.55 -1.57 20.08
CA PHE A 95 -3.68 -0.20 20.59
C PHE A 95 -4.84 0.56 19.92
N LEU A 96 -5.03 0.38 18.62
CA LEU A 96 -6.12 1.01 17.85
C LEU A 96 -7.44 0.25 17.97
N GLY A 97 -7.41 -1.02 18.40
CA GLY A 97 -8.59 -1.88 18.53
C GLY A 97 -9.22 -2.26 17.18
N ARG A 98 -8.41 -2.36 16.12
CA ARG A 98 -8.87 -2.66 14.76
C ARG A 98 -7.79 -3.35 13.94
N GLN A 99 -8.20 -4.03 12.87
CA GLN A 99 -7.28 -4.53 11.85
C GLN A 99 -6.64 -3.35 11.10
N MET A 100 -5.32 -3.44 10.90
CA MET A 100 -4.60 -2.55 9.98
C MET A 100 -4.31 -3.29 8.66
N LEU A 101 -4.09 -2.54 7.60
CA LEU A 101 -3.55 -3.06 6.34
C LEU A 101 -2.06 -2.75 6.27
N LEU A 102 -1.27 -3.73 5.82
CA LEU A 102 0.14 -3.54 5.51
C LEU A 102 0.30 -3.37 4.01
N GLU A 103 1.02 -2.35 3.58
CA GLU A 103 1.32 -2.11 2.17
C GLU A 103 2.68 -2.68 1.75
N ASN A 104 2.74 -3.25 0.55
CA ASN A 104 4.00 -3.67 -0.08
C ASN A 104 4.89 -2.48 -0.46
N PRO A 105 6.21 -2.55 -0.20
CA PRO A 105 7.12 -1.45 -0.51
C PRO A 105 7.51 -1.40 -2.00
N ALA A 106 7.87 -0.22 -2.49
CA ALA A 106 8.60 -0.03 -3.74
C ALA A 106 10.09 -0.42 -3.57
N THR A 107 10.41 -1.72 -3.50
CA THR A 107 11.77 -2.19 -3.15
C THR A 107 12.86 -1.80 -4.16
N TYR A 108 13.64 -0.78 -3.82
CA TYR A 108 14.80 -0.32 -4.59
C TYR A 108 16.06 -1.17 -4.40
N LEU A 109 16.24 -1.76 -3.22
CA LEU A 109 17.44 -2.50 -2.86
C LEU A 109 17.06 -3.82 -2.17
N ALA A 110 17.53 -4.93 -2.73
CA ALA A 110 17.52 -6.21 -2.03
C ALA A 110 18.78 -6.39 -1.17
N PHE A 111 18.58 -6.85 0.06
CA PHE A 111 19.67 -7.19 0.98
C PHE A 111 20.15 -8.62 0.76
N VAL A 112 21.47 -8.84 0.77
CA VAL A 112 22.06 -10.18 0.58
C VAL A 112 21.78 -11.11 1.76
N GLU A 113 21.45 -10.52 2.91
CA GLU A 113 21.07 -11.20 4.15
C GLU A 113 19.63 -11.68 4.14
N SER A 114 18.79 -11.25 3.19
CA SER A 114 17.40 -11.68 3.09
C SER A 114 17.31 -13.18 2.83
N THR A 115 16.59 -13.88 3.71
CA THR A 115 16.33 -15.34 3.60
C THR A 115 14.94 -15.64 3.05
N TRP A 116 14.06 -14.64 3.04
CA TRP A 116 12.71 -14.69 2.49
C TRP A 116 12.63 -13.92 1.17
N SER A 117 11.76 -14.38 0.26
CA SER A 117 11.26 -13.49 -0.79
C SER A 117 10.34 -12.43 -0.18
N GLU A 118 10.17 -11.28 -0.84
CA GLU A 118 9.27 -10.23 -0.35
C GLU A 118 7.84 -10.74 -0.15
N VAL A 119 7.35 -11.50 -1.13
CA VAL A 119 5.99 -12.03 -1.13
C VAL A 119 5.80 -13.06 0.00
N ASP A 120 6.77 -13.97 0.19
CA ASP A 120 6.71 -14.94 1.28
C ASP A 120 6.81 -14.27 2.65
N PHE A 121 7.63 -13.22 2.78
CA PHE A 121 7.75 -12.43 4.00
C PHE A 121 6.39 -11.78 4.35
N ILE A 122 5.76 -11.10 3.39
CA ILE A 122 4.45 -10.46 3.58
C ILE A 122 3.38 -11.50 3.91
N ALA A 123 3.34 -12.62 3.19
CA ALA A 123 2.40 -13.70 3.46
C ALA A 123 2.55 -14.26 4.89
N GLU A 124 3.79 -14.42 5.36
CA GLU A 124 4.07 -14.89 6.71
C GLU A 124 3.71 -13.85 7.78
N VAL A 125 3.91 -12.55 7.52
CA VAL A 125 3.44 -11.46 8.39
C VAL A 125 1.92 -11.52 8.55
N VAL A 126 1.17 -11.62 7.45
CA VAL A 126 -0.29 -11.75 7.47
C VAL A 126 -0.71 -12.99 8.24
N ARG A 127 -0.06 -14.13 8.01
CA ARG A 127 -0.37 -15.39 8.70
C ARG A 127 -0.19 -15.28 10.21
N ARG A 128 0.83 -14.55 10.69
CA ARG A 128 1.14 -14.42 12.12
C ARG A 128 0.28 -13.38 12.84
N THR A 129 -0.04 -12.27 12.17
CA THR A 129 -0.66 -11.09 12.80
C THR A 129 -2.15 -10.96 12.48
N GLY A 130 -2.61 -11.62 11.42
CA GLY A 130 -3.95 -11.45 10.88
C GLY A 130 -4.22 -10.07 10.31
N CYS A 131 -3.20 -9.25 10.02
CA CYS A 131 -3.42 -7.97 9.34
C CYS A 131 -4.01 -8.18 7.93
N GLY A 132 -4.68 -7.15 7.41
CA GLY A 132 -5.04 -7.12 5.99
C GLY A 132 -3.87 -6.60 5.15
N LEU A 133 -4.08 -6.51 3.84
CA LEU A 133 -3.12 -5.95 2.92
C LEU A 133 -3.70 -4.79 2.11
N LEU A 134 -2.84 -3.81 1.87
CA LEU A 134 -3.01 -2.83 0.81
C LEU A 134 -2.03 -3.24 -0.28
N LEU A 135 -2.51 -3.49 -1.49
CA LEU A 135 -1.63 -3.81 -2.61
C LEU A 135 -1.45 -2.57 -3.47
N ASP A 136 -0.28 -1.95 -3.40
CA ASP A 136 0.11 -0.94 -4.36
C ASP A 136 0.70 -1.64 -5.60
N VAL A 137 -0.01 -1.53 -6.73
CA VAL A 137 0.37 -2.16 -8.00
C VAL A 137 1.52 -1.42 -8.68
N ASN A 138 1.64 -0.11 -8.44
CA ASN A 138 2.77 0.67 -8.92
C ASN A 138 4.06 0.21 -8.20
N ASN A 139 4.02 -0.02 -6.89
CA ASN A 139 5.13 -0.56 -6.10
C ASN A 139 5.56 -1.94 -6.61
N VAL A 140 4.61 -2.81 -7.00
CA VAL A 140 4.96 -4.07 -7.67
C VAL A 140 5.78 -3.83 -8.94
N HIS A 141 5.35 -2.90 -9.79
CA HIS A 141 6.05 -2.60 -11.04
C HIS A 141 7.44 -1.99 -10.81
N VAL A 142 7.54 -1.04 -9.87
CA VAL A 142 8.80 -0.40 -9.46
C VAL A 142 9.76 -1.45 -8.90
N ALA A 143 9.33 -2.24 -7.92
CA ALA A 143 10.14 -3.28 -7.30
C ALA A 143 10.58 -4.33 -8.34
N ALA A 144 9.66 -4.83 -9.16
CA ALA A 144 9.97 -5.84 -10.16
C ALA A 144 10.96 -5.34 -11.21
N THR A 145 10.84 -4.10 -11.67
CA THR A 145 11.78 -3.53 -12.63
C THR A 145 13.16 -3.33 -12.01
N ASN A 146 13.22 -2.76 -10.81
CA ASN A 146 14.48 -2.46 -10.12
C ASN A 146 15.23 -3.72 -9.68
N GLN A 147 14.52 -4.75 -9.23
CA GLN A 147 15.09 -6.04 -8.81
C GLN A 147 15.16 -7.09 -9.95
N GLN A 148 14.71 -6.75 -11.15
CA GLN A 148 14.64 -7.65 -12.31
C GLN A 148 13.78 -8.90 -12.06
N TRP A 149 12.69 -8.73 -11.32
CA TRP A 149 11.66 -9.76 -11.13
C TRP A 149 10.58 -9.65 -12.22
N ASP A 150 9.76 -10.69 -12.33
CA ASP A 150 8.56 -10.66 -13.16
C ASP A 150 7.36 -10.16 -12.33
N PRO A 151 6.72 -9.03 -12.69
CA PRO A 151 5.64 -8.45 -11.90
C PRO A 151 4.36 -9.29 -11.92
N LEU A 152 4.12 -10.08 -12.98
CA LEU A 152 2.99 -11.01 -13.01
C LEU A 152 3.19 -12.13 -11.99
N THR A 153 4.36 -12.77 -12.01
CA THR A 153 4.72 -13.80 -11.02
C THR A 153 4.63 -13.27 -9.58
N TYR A 154 5.02 -12.00 -9.35
CA TYR A 154 4.84 -11.34 -8.06
C TYR A 154 3.36 -11.32 -7.63
N ILE A 155 2.48 -10.79 -8.49
CA ILE A 155 1.03 -10.70 -8.19
C ILE A 155 0.40 -12.08 -8.01
N GLU A 156 0.80 -13.05 -8.85
CA GLU A 156 0.25 -14.41 -8.80
C GLU A 156 0.62 -15.15 -7.52
N SER A 157 1.77 -14.81 -6.93
CA SER A 157 2.25 -15.37 -5.66
C SER A 157 1.77 -14.57 -4.45
N TYR A 158 1.28 -13.35 -4.67
CA TYR A 158 0.85 -12.45 -3.59
C TYR A 158 -0.39 -13.01 -2.87
N PRO A 159 -0.50 -12.87 -1.53
CA PRO A 159 -1.67 -13.35 -0.76
C PRO A 159 -2.92 -12.47 -0.99
N LEU A 160 -3.45 -12.48 -2.22
CA LEU A 160 -4.55 -11.61 -2.68
C LEU A 160 -5.83 -11.75 -1.85
N ASP A 161 -6.10 -12.91 -1.25
CA ASP A 161 -7.26 -13.13 -0.37
C ASP A 161 -7.29 -12.21 0.85
N HIS A 162 -6.15 -11.62 1.22
CA HIS A 162 -6.00 -10.70 2.33
C HIS A 162 -5.99 -9.21 1.92
N VAL A 163 -5.99 -8.91 0.62
CA VAL A 163 -6.04 -7.54 0.12
C VAL A 163 -7.42 -6.94 0.37
N ARG A 164 -7.44 -5.71 0.89
CA ARG A 164 -8.66 -4.95 1.22
C ARG A 164 -8.68 -3.57 0.59
N GLU A 165 -7.58 -3.15 -0.01
CA GLU A 165 -7.43 -1.89 -0.73
C GLU A 165 -6.34 -2.05 -1.78
N ILE A 166 -6.52 -1.39 -2.92
CA ILE A 166 -5.51 -1.33 -3.99
C ILE A 166 -5.13 0.12 -4.24
N HIS A 167 -3.84 0.40 -4.37
CA HIS A 167 -3.35 1.70 -4.82
C HIS A 167 -2.77 1.59 -6.24
N LEU A 168 -2.98 2.65 -7.00
CA LEU A 168 -2.44 2.86 -8.34
C LEU A 168 -1.81 4.25 -8.39
N ALA A 169 -0.61 4.33 -8.93
CA ALA A 169 0.08 5.60 -9.10
C ALA A 169 0.97 5.58 -10.35
N GLY A 170 1.50 6.75 -10.70
CA GLY A 170 2.57 6.89 -11.68
C GLY A 170 3.95 6.97 -11.02
N HIS A 171 4.99 6.64 -11.79
CA HIS A 171 6.38 6.62 -11.35
C HIS A 171 7.30 7.32 -12.36
N ALA A 172 8.40 7.91 -11.88
CA ALA A 172 9.44 8.44 -12.76
C ALA A 172 10.32 7.30 -13.31
N GLN A 173 10.85 7.50 -14.51
CA GLN A 173 11.80 6.59 -15.12
C GLN A 173 13.16 7.28 -15.28
N GLU A 174 14.20 6.61 -14.80
CA GLU A 174 15.59 7.02 -14.92
C GLU A 174 16.45 5.86 -15.47
N LEU A 175 17.74 6.12 -15.61
CA LEU A 175 18.74 5.12 -15.93
C LEU A 175 19.74 5.02 -14.79
N ASP A 176 20.04 3.80 -14.34
CA ASP A 176 21.12 3.57 -13.38
C ASP A 176 22.50 3.87 -14.00
N GLU A 177 23.56 3.82 -13.18
CA GLU A 177 24.94 4.05 -13.64
C GLU A 177 25.40 3.09 -14.76
N LYS A 178 24.68 1.98 -14.96
CA LYS A 178 24.95 0.96 -15.98
C LYS A 178 24.00 1.07 -17.18
N GLY A 179 23.17 2.11 -17.24
CA GLY A 179 22.21 2.37 -18.31
C GLY A 179 20.99 1.46 -18.29
N ARG A 180 20.69 0.79 -17.18
CA ARG A 180 19.47 -0.01 -17.00
C ARG A 180 18.32 0.88 -16.52
N ALA A 181 17.10 0.55 -16.89
CA ALA A 181 15.92 1.27 -16.39
C ALA A 181 15.85 1.18 -14.86
N LEU A 182 15.65 2.33 -14.23
CA LEU A 182 15.40 2.51 -12.80
C LEU A 182 14.08 3.25 -12.67
N LEU A 183 13.11 2.66 -11.99
CA LEU A 183 11.84 3.33 -11.70
C LEU A 183 11.89 3.94 -10.31
N ILE A 184 11.37 5.15 -10.17
CA ILE A 184 11.28 5.89 -8.92
C ILE A 184 9.82 6.17 -8.63
N ASP A 185 9.40 5.75 -7.44
CA ASP A 185 8.06 5.86 -6.91
C ASP A 185 7.72 7.30 -6.51
N THR A 186 7.42 8.14 -7.51
CA THR A 186 7.26 9.58 -7.32
C THR A 186 5.82 10.04 -7.12
N HIS A 187 4.84 9.23 -7.52
CA HIS A 187 3.40 9.52 -7.39
C HIS A 187 3.02 10.93 -7.89
N ASP A 188 3.66 11.39 -8.96
CA ASP A 188 3.58 12.77 -9.43
C ASP A 188 3.16 12.89 -10.90
N ARG A 189 2.60 11.81 -11.43
CA ARG A 189 2.15 11.68 -12.82
C ARG A 189 1.08 10.60 -12.96
N CYS A 190 0.41 10.60 -14.10
CA CYS A 190 -0.58 9.60 -14.49
C CYS A 190 -0.06 8.17 -14.31
N VAL A 191 -0.97 7.27 -13.98
CA VAL A 191 -0.73 5.83 -13.90
C VAL A 191 -0.32 5.30 -15.27
N ASP A 192 0.83 4.62 -15.34
CA ASP A 192 1.36 4.05 -16.57
C ASP A 192 0.50 2.89 -17.09
N GLU A 193 0.48 2.68 -18.41
CA GLU A 193 -0.28 1.57 -19.04
C GLU A 193 0.15 0.19 -18.55
N VAL A 194 1.43 0.00 -18.18
CA VAL A 194 1.91 -1.24 -17.59
C VAL A 194 1.25 -1.47 -16.22
N VAL A 195 1.14 -0.42 -15.40
CA VAL A 195 0.46 -0.49 -14.10
C VAL A 195 -1.03 -0.76 -14.28
N TRP A 196 -1.69 -0.13 -15.27
CA TRP A 196 -3.07 -0.44 -15.63
C TRP A 196 -3.29 -1.89 -16.07
N ALA A 197 -2.33 -2.47 -16.81
CA ALA A 197 -2.38 -3.85 -17.24
C ALA A 197 -2.24 -4.82 -16.06
N LEU A 198 -1.31 -4.53 -15.14
CA LEU A 198 -1.14 -5.28 -13.89
C LEU A 198 -2.39 -5.19 -13.01
N TYR A 199 -2.97 -3.99 -12.85
CA TYR A 199 -4.20 -3.80 -12.09
C TYR A 199 -5.36 -4.60 -12.67
N ARG A 200 -5.51 -4.61 -14.01
CA ARG A 200 -6.53 -5.44 -14.67
C ARG A 200 -6.31 -6.93 -14.36
N HIS A 201 -5.07 -7.41 -14.41
CA HIS A 201 -4.74 -8.79 -14.06
C HIS A 201 -5.11 -9.10 -12.61
N THR A 202 -4.75 -8.21 -11.67
CA THR A 202 -5.08 -8.34 -10.24
C THR A 202 -6.59 -8.34 -10.00
N ALA A 203 -7.33 -7.41 -10.61
CA ALA A 203 -8.76 -7.23 -10.42
C ALA A 203 -9.56 -8.48 -10.83
N HIS A 204 -9.10 -9.25 -11.82
CA HIS A 204 -9.74 -10.51 -12.22
C HIS A 204 -9.58 -11.66 -11.23
N ARG A 205 -8.78 -11.48 -10.18
CA ARG A 205 -8.43 -12.50 -9.19
C ARG A 205 -8.92 -12.15 -7.79
N LEU A 206 -9.66 -11.05 -7.65
CA LEU A 206 -10.05 -10.47 -6.39
C LEU A 206 -11.50 -10.04 -6.45
N ALA A 207 -12.24 -10.29 -5.37
CA ALA A 207 -13.51 -9.61 -5.17
C ALA A 207 -13.30 -8.08 -5.20
N PRO A 208 -14.30 -7.28 -5.61
CA PRO A 208 -14.14 -5.82 -5.64
C PRO A 208 -13.68 -5.24 -4.31
N VAL A 209 -12.56 -4.52 -4.33
CA VAL A 209 -12.00 -3.78 -3.19
C VAL A 209 -11.83 -2.30 -3.56
N PRO A 210 -11.94 -1.38 -2.59
CA PRO A 210 -11.63 0.03 -2.82
C PRO A 210 -10.28 0.20 -3.52
N THR A 211 -10.29 0.98 -4.60
CA THR A 211 -9.08 1.32 -5.36
C THR A 211 -8.88 2.83 -5.33
N LEU A 212 -7.69 3.27 -4.97
CA LEU A 212 -7.31 4.68 -4.87
C LEU A 212 -6.24 5.00 -5.91
N ILE A 213 -6.38 6.14 -6.58
CA ILE A 213 -5.33 6.71 -7.42
C ILE A 213 -4.51 7.66 -6.56
N GLU A 214 -3.24 7.35 -6.34
CA GLU A 214 -2.36 8.12 -5.46
C GLU A 214 -1.60 9.21 -6.22
N TRP A 215 -1.54 10.38 -5.61
CA TRP A 215 -0.84 11.56 -6.11
C TRP A 215 -0.22 12.34 -4.94
N ASP A 216 1.11 12.34 -4.84
CA ASP A 216 1.87 13.03 -3.79
C ASP A 216 2.27 14.46 -4.18
N ALA A 217 2.53 14.67 -5.47
CA ALA A 217 2.96 15.95 -6.03
C ALA A 217 2.36 16.18 -7.42
N ASN A 218 2.49 17.41 -7.93
CA ASN A 218 2.04 17.79 -9.29
C ASN A 218 0.59 17.36 -9.62
N VAL A 219 -0.27 17.36 -8.61
CA VAL A 219 -1.68 16.92 -8.71
C VAL A 219 -2.37 17.63 -9.88
N PRO A 220 -2.92 16.89 -10.86
CA PRO A 220 -3.52 17.49 -12.04
C PRO A 220 -4.89 18.09 -11.70
N ASP A 221 -5.54 18.68 -12.72
CA ASP A 221 -6.88 19.21 -12.53
C ASP A 221 -7.93 18.10 -12.37
N TRP A 222 -9.12 18.50 -11.93
CA TRP A 222 -10.19 17.55 -11.60
C TRP A 222 -10.57 16.61 -12.76
N PRO A 223 -10.72 17.06 -14.03
CA PRO A 223 -11.01 16.17 -15.14
C PRO A 223 -10.04 15.00 -15.30
N GLU A 224 -8.74 15.23 -15.12
CA GLU A 224 -7.71 14.20 -15.23
C GLU A 224 -7.78 13.22 -14.06
N LEU A 225 -7.83 13.72 -12.82
CA LEU A 225 -8.00 12.90 -11.62
C LEU A 225 -9.26 12.01 -11.69
N HIS A 226 -10.38 12.60 -12.13
CA HIS A 226 -11.64 11.91 -12.26
C HIS A 226 -11.58 10.82 -13.33
N ALA A 227 -10.92 11.08 -14.46
CA ALA A 227 -10.79 10.11 -15.54
C ALA A 227 -10.01 8.85 -15.11
N GLU A 228 -8.94 9.00 -14.32
CA GLU A 228 -8.21 7.85 -13.76
C GLU A 228 -9.05 7.06 -12.76
N ALA A 229 -9.79 7.76 -11.88
CA ALA A 229 -10.70 7.12 -10.94
C ALA A 229 -11.82 6.34 -11.67
N GLU A 230 -12.45 6.92 -12.70
CA GLU A 230 -13.46 6.26 -13.53
C GLU A 230 -12.89 5.05 -14.28
N ARG A 231 -11.64 5.15 -14.75
CA ARG A 231 -10.94 4.04 -15.40
C ARG A 231 -10.72 2.88 -14.41
N ALA A 232 -10.27 3.17 -13.20
CA ALA A 232 -10.09 2.14 -12.17
C ALA A 232 -11.41 1.45 -11.80
N GLU A 233 -12.48 2.23 -11.65
CA GLU A 233 -13.83 1.70 -11.37
C GLU A 233 -14.36 0.84 -12.53
N THR A 234 -14.13 1.26 -13.77
CA THR A 234 -14.54 0.51 -14.96
C THR A 234 -13.84 -0.85 -15.03
N ILE A 235 -12.53 -0.89 -14.75
CA ILE A 235 -11.75 -2.14 -14.74
C ILE A 235 -12.24 -3.08 -13.63
N MET A 236 -12.41 -2.57 -12.41
CA MET A 236 -12.90 -3.35 -11.27
C MET A 236 -14.28 -3.97 -11.54
N ARG A 237 -15.23 -3.17 -12.04
CA ARG A 237 -16.60 -3.64 -12.35
C ARG A 237 -16.60 -4.67 -13.47
N ALA A 238 -15.75 -4.49 -14.49
CA ALA A 238 -15.65 -5.45 -15.58
C ALA A 238 -15.13 -6.82 -15.10
N ALA A 239 -14.21 -6.84 -14.13
CA ALA A 239 -13.71 -8.07 -13.53
C ALA A 239 -14.77 -8.82 -12.72
N ASP A 240 -15.52 -8.10 -11.88
CA ASP A 240 -16.61 -8.65 -11.05
C ASP A 240 -17.71 -9.33 -11.91
N LEU A 241 -18.13 -8.66 -12.99
CA LEU A 241 -19.16 -9.19 -13.89
C LEU A 241 -18.74 -10.48 -14.60
N GLN A 242 -17.45 -10.66 -14.89
CA GLN A 242 -16.95 -11.89 -15.51
C GLN A 242 -16.96 -13.07 -14.53
N GLU A 243 -16.64 -12.84 -13.26
CA GLU A 243 -16.69 -13.88 -12.22
C GLU A 243 -18.12 -14.40 -12.04
N VAL A 244 -19.11 -13.49 -11.99
CA VAL A 244 -20.54 -13.84 -11.92
C VAL A 244 -20.99 -14.63 -13.16
N SER A 245 -20.52 -14.27 -14.35
CA SER A 245 -20.85 -14.99 -15.59
C SER A 245 -20.26 -16.41 -15.65
N ASN A 246 -19.14 -16.65 -14.96
CA ASN A 246 -18.52 -17.99 -14.87
C ASN A 246 -19.18 -18.88 -13.80
N ALA A 247 -19.97 -18.30 -12.89
CA ALA A 247 -20.66 -18.99 -11.80
C ALA A 247 -22.07 -19.51 -12.16
N ILE A 248 -22.34 -19.82 -13.44
CA ILE A 248 -23.65 -20.37 -13.85
C ILE A 248 -23.80 -21.81 -13.34
N ALA A 249 -24.81 -22.00 -12.48
CA ALA A 249 -25.11 -23.25 -11.79
C ALA A 249 -25.38 -24.43 -12.74
N ILE A 250 -24.75 -25.57 -12.44
CA ILE A 250 -25.20 -26.88 -12.89
C ILE A 250 -26.24 -27.36 -11.86
N SER A 251 -27.49 -27.52 -12.31
CA SER A 251 -28.57 -28.16 -11.55
C SER A 251 -28.38 -29.67 -11.46
#